data_AF-Q8GJQ7-F1
#
_entry.id   AF-Q8GJQ7-F1
#
_cell.length_a   1.000
_cell.length_b   1.000
_cell.length_c   1.000
_cell.angle_alpha   90.00
_cell.angle_beta   90.00
_cell.angle_gamma   90.00
#
_symmetry.space_group_name_H-M   'P 1'
#
loop_
_entity.id
_entity.type
_entity.pdbx_description
1 polymer ?
#
loop_
_entity_poly.entity_id
_entity_poly.type
_entity_poly.pdbx_seq_one_letter_code
_entity_poly.pdbx_strand_id
1 'polypeptide(L)'
;AAGTNNWYQDRLSYFNQNIWAATIYKSTDGGLSWQKNTEFSNTVNRDVFMKVQKGAGNPTIGFLGGVGTGIVMKDGTLVFPIQTAHRAGIATTIMYSKDNGKTWDMPAINDALAPNQSSLENMVFEIDNKLVMTGREDNRQKTRWAYYTEDLGKTWHVYEP
;
A
#
# COMPACT_ATOMS: atom_id res chain seq x y z
N ALA A 1 -11.53 19.00 -11.21
CA ALA A 1 -11.21 18.88 -9.77
C ALA A 1 -10.25 20.01 -9.40
N ALA A 2 -10.43 20.66 -8.25
CA ALA A 2 -9.61 21.80 -7.80
C ALA A 2 -8.22 21.40 -7.26
N GLY A 3 -7.87 20.10 -7.30
CA GLY A 3 -6.53 19.59 -6.98
C GLY A 3 -6.18 19.52 -5.50
N THR A 4 -7.09 19.87 -4.59
CA THR A 4 -6.89 19.85 -3.14
C THR A 4 -7.71 18.74 -2.49
N ASN A 5 -7.11 18.03 -1.51
CA ASN A 5 -7.75 16.95 -0.75
C ASN A 5 -8.26 15.73 -1.54
N ASN A 6 -7.73 15.48 -2.74
CA ASN A 6 -8.17 14.35 -3.59
C ASN A 6 -8.15 12.98 -2.86
N TRP A 7 -7.14 12.79 -2.00
CA TRP A 7 -6.93 11.52 -1.27
C TRP A 7 -7.98 11.26 -0.21
N TYR A 8 -8.39 12.30 0.52
CA TYR A 8 -9.32 12.18 1.63
C TYR A 8 -10.74 12.60 1.27
N GLN A 9 -10.97 13.68 0.52
CA GLN A 9 -12.33 14.18 0.24
C GLN A 9 -12.92 13.60 -1.04
N ASP A 10 -12.22 13.72 -2.17
CA ASP A 10 -12.78 13.40 -3.49
C ASP A 10 -12.61 11.94 -3.93
N ARG A 11 -12.00 11.09 -3.09
CA ARG A 11 -11.66 9.69 -3.37
C ARG A 11 -12.77 8.87 -4.02
N LEU A 12 -14.03 9.03 -3.60
CA LEU A 12 -15.17 8.30 -4.17
C LEU A 12 -15.48 8.76 -5.60
N SER A 13 -15.44 10.07 -5.84
CA SER A 13 -15.63 10.65 -7.16
C SER A 13 -14.52 10.20 -8.11
N TYR A 14 -13.28 10.23 -7.64
CA TYR A 14 -12.09 9.80 -8.40
C TYR A 14 -12.14 8.32 -8.76
N PHE A 15 -12.53 7.48 -7.80
CA PHE A 15 -12.72 6.06 -8.04
C PHE A 15 -13.85 5.79 -9.03
N ASN A 16 -15.05 6.36 -8.82
CA ASN A 16 -16.21 6.11 -9.67
C ASN A 16 -16.01 6.59 -11.11
N GLN A 17 -15.32 7.71 -11.29
CA GLN A 17 -14.99 8.27 -12.61
C GLN A 17 -13.71 7.67 -13.22
N ASN A 18 -13.06 6.71 -12.55
CA ASN A 18 -11.81 6.08 -12.96
C ASN A 18 -10.68 7.09 -13.26
N ILE A 19 -10.60 8.16 -12.46
CA ILE A 19 -9.65 9.26 -12.66
C ILE A 19 -8.23 8.88 -12.24
N TRP A 20 -8.09 8.04 -11.22
CA TRP A 20 -6.80 7.62 -10.69
C TRP A 20 -6.46 6.18 -11.04
N ALA A 21 -5.16 5.93 -11.17
CA ALA A 21 -4.60 4.60 -11.28
C ALA A 21 -3.24 4.55 -10.58
N ALA A 22 -2.96 3.47 -9.86
CA ALA A 22 -1.61 3.13 -9.48
C ALA A 22 -0.98 2.33 -10.63
N THR A 23 0.21 2.72 -11.08
CA THR A 23 0.87 2.07 -12.20
C THR A 23 2.29 1.64 -11.82
N ILE A 24 2.69 0.50 -12.33
CA ILE A 24 4.04 -0.05 -12.16
C ILE A 24 4.71 0.02 -13.52
N TYR A 25 5.91 0.60 -13.55
CA TYR A 25 6.80 0.61 -14.70
C TYR A 25 8.08 -0.15 -14.34
N LYS A 26 8.66 -0.82 -15.32
CA LYS A 26 9.86 -1.64 -15.15
C LYS A 26 10.90 -1.27 -16.20
N SER A 27 12.15 -1.28 -15.78
CA SER A 27 13.34 -1.24 -16.63
C SER A 27 14.10 -2.56 -16.49
N THR A 28 14.71 -3.03 -17.58
CA THR A 28 15.62 -4.18 -17.61
C THR A 28 16.99 -3.84 -18.20
N ASP A 29 17.26 -2.55 -18.41
CA ASP A 29 18.45 -2.01 -19.08
C ASP A 29 19.20 -1.01 -18.18
N GLY A 30 19.16 -1.24 -16.86
CA GLY A 30 19.84 -0.38 -15.89
C GLY A 30 19.16 0.98 -15.68
N GLY A 31 17.87 1.10 -16.00
CA GLY A 31 17.08 2.33 -15.81
C GLY A 31 17.04 3.25 -17.02
N LEU A 32 17.57 2.84 -18.18
CA LEU A 32 17.65 3.66 -19.39
C LEU A 32 16.29 3.78 -20.11
N SER A 33 15.50 2.70 -20.14
CA SER A 33 14.15 2.70 -20.69
C SER A 33 13.14 2.04 -19.76
N TRP A 34 11.88 2.45 -19.90
CA TRP A 34 10.80 2.07 -19.00
C TRP A 34 9.57 1.63 -19.78
N GLN A 35 9.00 0.51 -19.38
CA GLN A 35 7.76 -0.02 -19.95
C GLN A 35 6.72 -0.20 -18.84
N LYS A 36 5.46 0.07 -19.17
CA LYS A 36 4.34 -0.18 -18.26
C LYS A 36 4.23 -1.68 -18.02
N ASN A 37 4.33 -2.09 -16.76
CA ASN A 37 4.24 -3.47 -16.33
C ASN A 37 2.82 -3.83 -15.87
N THR A 38 2.19 -2.95 -15.08
CA THR A 38 0.86 -3.21 -14.53
C THR A 38 0.12 -1.92 -14.15
N GLU A 39 -1.20 -1.97 -14.15
CA GLU A 39 -2.09 -0.91 -13.68
C GLU A 39 -3.07 -1.45 -12.63
N PHE A 40 -3.44 -0.61 -11.68
CA PHE A 40 -4.54 -0.82 -10.77
C PHE A 40 -5.45 0.41 -10.78
N SER A 41 -6.67 0.23 -11.25
CA SER A 41 -7.69 1.27 -11.39
C SER A 41 -9.07 0.68 -11.08
N ASN A 42 -10.14 1.47 -11.17
CA ASN A 42 -11.50 0.93 -10.96
C ASN A 42 -11.87 -0.10 -12.06
N THR A 43 -11.16 -0.09 -13.18
CA THR A 43 -11.41 -0.97 -14.33
C THR A 43 -10.35 -2.05 -14.55
N VAL A 44 -9.21 -2.00 -13.86
CA VAL A 44 -8.08 -2.94 -14.05
C VAL A 44 -7.55 -3.40 -12.68
N ASN A 45 -7.39 -4.73 -12.50
CA ASN A 45 -6.89 -5.35 -11.26
C ASN A 45 -7.59 -4.87 -9.98
N ARG A 46 -8.88 -4.52 -10.10
CA ARG A 46 -9.68 -3.98 -9.00
C ARG A 46 -9.86 -4.98 -7.85
N ASP A 47 -9.99 -6.25 -8.20
CA ASP A 47 -10.09 -7.37 -7.29
C ASP A 47 -8.84 -7.51 -6.40
N VAL A 48 -7.66 -7.11 -6.87
CA VAL A 48 -6.42 -7.17 -6.10
C VAL A 48 -6.46 -6.23 -4.91
N PHE A 49 -6.71 -4.93 -5.13
CA PHE A 49 -6.67 -3.98 -4.02
C PHE A 49 -7.93 -3.99 -3.14
N MET A 50 -9.08 -4.40 -3.67
CA MET A 50 -10.30 -4.55 -2.87
C MET A 50 -10.23 -5.64 -1.79
N LYS A 51 -9.26 -6.56 -1.87
CA LYS A 51 -8.95 -7.56 -0.83
C LYS A 51 -8.66 -6.93 0.53
N VAL A 52 -8.10 -5.71 0.52
CA VAL A 52 -7.78 -4.96 1.73
C VAL A 52 -8.96 -4.08 2.10
N GLN A 53 -9.54 -4.30 3.28
CA GLN A 53 -10.65 -3.49 3.81
C GLN A 53 -10.29 -2.88 5.16
N LYS A 54 -10.87 -1.70 5.43
CA LYS A 54 -10.77 -0.99 6.72
C LYS A 54 -12.10 -1.12 7.46
N GLY A 55 -12.36 -2.30 7.99
CA GLY A 55 -13.67 -2.76 8.42
C GLY A 55 -14.39 -3.49 7.27
N ALA A 56 -15.20 -4.49 7.62
CA ALA A 56 -15.99 -5.24 6.66
C ALA A 56 -16.93 -4.31 5.87
N GLY A 57 -16.90 -4.43 4.54
CA GLY A 57 -17.70 -3.58 3.63
C GLY A 57 -17.04 -2.23 3.31
N ASN A 58 -15.82 -1.97 3.78
CA ASN A 58 -15.06 -0.75 3.50
C ASN A 58 -13.76 -1.03 2.72
N PRO A 59 -13.86 -1.49 1.46
CA PRO A 59 -12.72 -1.88 0.67
C PRO A 59 -11.85 -0.69 0.28
N THR A 60 -10.60 -0.98 -0.07
CA THR A 60 -9.73 -0.03 -0.76
C THR A 60 -10.35 0.36 -2.09
N ILE A 61 -10.30 1.65 -2.39
CA ILE A 61 -10.78 2.25 -3.65
C ILE A 61 -9.66 2.97 -4.42
N GLY A 62 -8.49 3.08 -3.82
CA GLY A 62 -7.27 3.55 -4.46
C GLY A 62 -6.10 3.42 -3.50
N PHE A 63 -4.89 3.37 -4.02
CA PHE A 63 -3.67 3.31 -3.21
C PHE A 63 -2.54 4.05 -3.92
N LEU A 64 -1.55 4.47 -3.16
CA LEU A 64 -0.29 5.04 -3.63
C LEU A 64 0.86 4.28 -2.97
N GLY A 65 2.06 4.39 -3.52
CA GLY A 65 3.26 3.99 -2.79
C GLY A 65 3.34 4.68 -1.43
N GLY A 66 3.94 4.00 -0.46
CA GLY A 66 4.18 4.53 0.89
C GLY A 66 5.18 5.69 0.95
N VAL A 67 5.77 6.08 -0.19
CA VAL A 67 6.95 6.93 -0.43
C VAL A 67 8.28 6.19 -0.24
N GLY A 68 9.31 6.59 -1.00
CA GLY A 68 10.64 5.97 -0.96
C GLY A 68 10.78 4.70 -1.80
N THR A 69 11.33 3.64 -1.22
CA THR A 69 11.72 2.40 -1.91
C THR A 69 10.92 1.19 -1.42
N GLY A 70 10.69 0.22 -2.31
CA GLY A 70 10.36 -1.15 -1.92
C GLY A 70 11.60 -1.97 -1.56
N ILE A 71 11.41 -3.24 -1.23
CA ILE A 71 12.49 -4.19 -0.95
C ILE A 71 12.33 -5.49 -1.74
N VAL A 72 13.42 -6.27 -1.80
CA VAL A 72 13.39 -7.69 -2.12
C VAL A 72 13.65 -8.43 -0.81
N MET A 73 12.71 -9.26 -0.39
CA MET A 73 12.87 -10.10 0.80
C MET A 73 13.88 -11.22 0.55
N LYS A 74 14.38 -11.85 1.62
CA LYS A 74 15.33 -12.98 1.55
C LYS A 74 14.85 -14.14 0.67
N ASP A 75 13.55 -14.36 0.58
CA ASP A 75 12.95 -15.42 -0.25
C ASP A 75 12.72 -15.00 -1.72
N GLY A 76 13.11 -13.79 -2.10
CA GLY A 76 12.93 -13.22 -3.44
C GLY A 76 11.60 -12.47 -3.65
N THR A 77 10.71 -12.42 -2.66
CA THR A 77 9.46 -11.65 -2.75
C THR A 77 9.76 -10.16 -2.89
N LEU A 78 9.20 -9.52 -3.92
CA LEU A 78 9.22 -8.06 -4.06
C LEU A 78 8.12 -7.47 -3.18
N VAL A 79 8.42 -6.43 -2.41
CA VAL A 79 7.44 -5.78 -1.52
C VAL A 79 7.49 -4.27 -1.67
N PHE A 80 6.32 -3.67 -1.89
CA PHE A 80 6.11 -2.24 -1.77
C PHE A 80 5.28 -1.91 -0.52
N PRO A 81 5.73 -0.96 0.32
CA PRO A 81 4.86 -0.28 1.27
C PRO A 81 3.84 0.57 0.50
N ILE A 82 2.57 0.55 0.91
CA ILE A 82 1.52 1.35 0.26
C ILE A 82 0.61 2.04 1.27
N GLN A 83 0.09 3.20 0.90
CA GLN A 83 -0.99 3.88 1.62
C GLN A 83 -2.29 3.72 0.81
N THR A 84 -3.40 3.44 1.49
CA THR A 84 -4.68 3.08 0.88
C THR A 84 -5.75 4.09 1.26
N ALA A 85 -6.59 4.43 0.29
CA ALA A 85 -7.83 5.16 0.48
C ALA A 85 -8.99 4.17 0.45
N HIS A 86 -9.91 4.29 1.41
CA HIS A 86 -11.09 3.44 1.53
C HIS A 86 -12.37 4.25 1.31
N ARG A 87 -13.54 3.60 1.21
CA ARG A 87 -14.81 4.33 1.19
C ARG A 87 -14.98 5.25 2.39
N ALA A 88 -14.43 4.88 3.55
CA ALA A 88 -14.31 5.71 4.74
C ALA A 88 -12.90 5.62 5.34
N GLY A 89 -12.17 6.73 5.32
CA GLY A 89 -10.84 6.85 5.92
C GLY A 89 -9.69 6.35 5.04
N ILE A 90 -8.49 6.35 5.64
CA ILE A 90 -7.24 5.89 5.03
C ILE A 90 -6.60 4.80 5.90
N ALA A 91 -5.81 3.92 5.28
CA ALA A 91 -5.02 2.89 5.95
C ALA A 91 -3.67 2.69 5.23
N THR A 92 -2.88 1.75 5.72
CA THR A 92 -1.62 1.31 5.12
C THR A 92 -1.60 -0.21 5.06
N THR A 93 -0.86 -0.73 4.09
CA THR A 93 -0.59 -2.17 3.94
C THR A 93 0.60 -2.34 3.00
N ILE A 94 0.80 -3.56 2.49
CA ILE A 94 1.80 -3.85 1.46
C ILE A 94 1.15 -4.35 0.17
N MET A 95 1.86 -4.15 -0.92
CA MET A 95 1.68 -4.90 -2.16
C MET A 95 2.93 -5.76 -2.37
N TYR A 96 2.78 -7.00 -2.83
CA TYR A 96 3.90 -7.89 -3.05
C TYR A 96 3.81 -8.67 -4.36
N SER A 97 4.96 -9.15 -4.85
CA SER A 97 5.05 -10.05 -5.99
C SER A 97 5.98 -11.21 -5.66
N LYS A 98 5.54 -12.43 -5.95
CA LYS A 98 6.31 -13.67 -5.74
C LYS A 98 6.89 -14.26 -7.03
N ASP A 99 6.72 -13.57 -8.15
CA ASP A 99 7.06 -14.07 -9.48
C ASP A 99 7.91 -13.07 -10.28
N ASN A 100 8.74 -12.29 -9.58
CA ASN A 100 9.62 -11.26 -10.12
C ASN A 100 8.88 -10.12 -10.85
N GLY A 101 7.73 -9.71 -10.29
CA GLY A 101 6.94 -8.58 -10.78
C GLY A 101 6.14 -8.90 -12.05
N LYS A 102 5.78 -10.17 -12.29
CA LYS A 102 4.84 -10.53 -13.36
C LYS A 102 3.41 -10.31 -12.89
N THR A 103 3.10 -10.73 -11.67
CA THR A 103 1.84 -10.48 -10.97
C THR A 103 2.10 -9.87 -9.60
N TRP A 104 1.10 -9.17 -9.09
CA TRP A 104 1.16 -8.44 -7.84
C TRP A 104 -0.11 -8.72 -7.05
N ASP A 105 0.02 -8.83 -5.73
CA ASP A 105 -1.11 -9.08 -4.84
C ASP A 105 -1.05 -8.20 -3.59
N MET A 106 -2.17 -8.15 -2.86
CA MET A 106 -2.32 -7.52 -1.56
C MET A 106 -2.94 -8.51 -0.57
N PRO A 107 -2.70 -8.38 0.74
CA PRO A 107 -3.29 -9.26 1.72
C PRO A 107 -4.83 -9.16 1.74
N ALA A 108 -5.50 -10.30 1.87
CA ALA A 108 -6.95 -10.36 2.05
C ALA A 108 -7.30 -10.20 3.53
N ILE A 109 -7.68 -8.98 3.93
CA ILE A 109 -7.89 -8.57 5.32
C ILE A 109 -9.08 -7.62 5.46
N ASN A 110 -9.70 -7.61 6.64
CA ASN A 110 -10.82 -6.71 6.95
C ASN A 110 -10.45 -5.59 7.93
N ASP A 111 -9.20 -5.53 8.37
CA ASP A 111 -8.70 -4.71 9.46
C ASP A 111 -7.38 -4.03 9.08
N ALA A 112 -7.36 -3.39 7.91
CA ALA A 112 -6.20 -2.66 7.41
C ALA A 112 -5.60 -1.71 8.46
N LEU A 113 -4.28 -1.77 8.60
CA LEU A 113 -3.52 -1.03 9.61
C LEU A 113 -3.70 0.48 9.41
N ALA A 114 -4.17 1.19 10.44
CA ALA A 114 -4.46 2.61 10.33
C ALA A 114 -4.09 3.37 11.62
N PRO A 115 -2.79 3.55 11.91
CA PRO A 115 -2.31 4.14 13.17
C PRO A 115 -2.78 5.59 13.38
N ASN A 116 -3.04 6.32 12.28
CA ASN A 116 -3.69 7.63 12.29
C ASN A 116 -4.56 7.82 11.01
N GLN A 117 -5.25 8.96 10.89
CA GLN A 117 -6.09 9.30 9.73
C GLN A 117 -5.64 10.57 8.98
N SER A 118 -4.41 11.03 9.19
CA SER A 118 -3.86 12.26 8.58
C SER A 118 -2.74 12.00 7.58
N SER A 119 -1.78 11.13 7.91
CA SER A 119 -0.71 10.73 6.98
C SER A 119 -0.25 9.31 7.29
N LEU A 120 -0.16 8.50 6.24
CA LEU A 120 0.25 7.10 6.32
C LEU A 120 1.44 6.79 5.42
N GLU A 121 2.20 7.82 5.04
CA GLU A 121 3.51 7.67 4.39
C GLU A 121 4.37 6.69 5.22
N ASN A 122 4.77 5.58 4.59
CA ASN A 122 5.34 4.40 5.22
C ASN A 122 6.43 3.74 4.38
N MET A 123 7.32 3.04 5.06
CA MET A 123 8.44 2.30 4.49
C MET A 123 8.50 0.90 5.13
N VAL A 124 9.13 -0.06 4.44
CA VAL A 124 9.35 -1.40 4.97
C VAL A 124 10.82 -1.80 4.93
N PHE A 125 11.21 -2.65 5.87
CA PHE A 125 12.47 -3.38 5.87
C PHE A 125 12.27 -4.77 6.47
N GLU A 126 13.17 -5.70 6.14
CA GLU A 126 13.15 -7.06 6.67
C GLU A 126 14.21 -7.20 7.77
N ILE A 127 13.81 -7.67 8.95
CA ILE A 127 14.70 -8.04 10.05
C ILE A 127 14.33 -9.44 10.53
N ASP A 128 15.32 -10.32 10.63
CA ASP A 128 15.09 -11.76 10.84
C ASP A 128 14.10 -12.33 9.81
N ASN A 129 12.94 -12.83 10.27
CA ASN A 129 11.84 -13.32 9.42
C ASN A 129 10.61 -12.39 9.50
N LYS A 130 10.80 -11.16 9.97
CA LYS A 130 9.75 -10.15 10.15
C LYS A 130 9.89 -9.09 9.07
N LEU A 131 8.78 -8.80 8.42
CA LEU A 131 8.64 -7.60 7.60
C LEU A 131 8.13 -6.47 8.51
N VAL A 132 8.99 -5.49 8.76
CA VAL A 132 8.68 -4.34 9.62
C VAL A 132 8.24 -3.18 8.72
N MET A 133 7.12 -2.55 9.07
CA MET A 133 6.63 -1.32 8.47
C MET A 133 6.68 -0.19 9.49
N THR A 134 7.21 0.95 9.08
CA THR A 134 7.21 2.18 9.88
C THR A 134 6.69 3.35 9.06
N GLY A 135 6.03 4.31 9.71
CA GLY A 135 5.50 5.49 9.04
C GLY A 135 5.70 6.78 9.79
N ARG A 136 5.16 7.87 9.21
CA ARG A 136 5.43 9.26 9.61
C ARG A 136 5.16 9.59 11.07
N GLU A 137 3.91 9.62 11.49
CA GLU A 137 3.55 10.11 12.82
C GLU A 137 2.28 9.41 13.31
N ASP A 138 2.27 8.91 14.54
CA ASP A 138 1.05 8.75 15.30
C ASP A 138 0.66 10.13 15.84
N ASN A 139 -0.44 10.69 15.34
CA ASN A 139 -0.90 12.02 15.74
C ASN A 139 -1.13 12.18 17.25
N ARG A 140 -1.35 11.08 17.99
CA ARG A 140 -1.56 11.09 19.44
C ARG A 140 -0.24 11.17 20.17
N GLN A 141 0.72 10.32 19.79
CA GLN A 141 2.00 10.21 20.49
C GLN A 141 3.07 11.18 19.95
N LYS A 142 2.86 11.75 18.76
CA LYS A 142 3.83 12.61 18.05
C LYS A 142 5.15 11.90 17.73
N THR A 143 5.09 10.57 17.57
CA THR A 143 6.23 9.69 17.28
C THR A 143 5.97 8.87 16.03
N ARG A 144 7.01 8.26 15.46
CA ARG A 144 6.82 7.28 14.38
C ARG A 144 6.18 6.02 14.95
N TRP A 145 5.25 5.43 14.21
CA TRP A 145 4.72 4.11 14.53
C TRP A 145 5.54 3.03 13.81
N ALA A 146 5.57 1.84 14.39
CA ALA A 146 6.20 0.67 13.79
C ALA A 146 5.38 -0.58 14.11
N TYR A 147 5.16 -1.40 13.07
CA TYR A 147 4.48 -2.69 13.18
C TYR A 147 5.25 -3.72 12.37
N TYR A 148 5.10 -4.99 12.70
CA TYR A 148 5.67 -6.08 11.92
C TYR A 148 4.62 -7.12 11.54
N THR A 149 4.91 -7.84 10.46
CA THR A 149 4.13 -8.98 9.97
C THR A 149 5.07 -10.12 9.60
N GLU A 150 4.60 -11.35 9.79
CA GLU A 150 5.30 -12.60 9.40
C GLU A 150 4.52 -13.34 8.30
N ASP A 151 3.39 -12.79 7.86
CA ASP A 151 2.43 -13.42 6.95
C ASP A 151 2.05 -12.53 5.75
N LEU A 152 2.97 -11.64 5.36
CA LEU A 152 2.81 -10.67 4.27
C LEU A 152 1.59 -9.75 4.46
N GLY A 153 1.43 -9.25 5.67
CA GLY A 153 0.50 -8.19 6.01
C GLY A 153 -0.93 -8.67 6.26
N LYS A 154 -1.14 -9.98 6.49
CA LYS A 154 -2.45 -10.48 6.94
C LYS A 154 -2.68 -10.17 8.41
N THR A 155 -1.64 -10.21 9.22
CA THR A 155 -1.65 -9.79 10.62
C THR A 155 -0.51 -8.82 10.90
N TRP A 156 -0.75 -7.88 11.82
CA TRP A 156 0.21 -6.85 12.22
C TRP A 156 0.33 -6.80 13.73
N HIS A 157 1.57 -6.74 14.22
CA HIS A 157 1.91 -6.66 15.64
C HIS A 157 2.74 -5.40 15.88
N VAL A 158 2.60 -4.78 17.06
CA VAL A 158 3.46 -3.64 17.42
C VAL A 158 4.92 -4.08 17.39
N TYR A 159 5.76 -3.28 16.74
CA TYR A 159 7.21 -3.52 16.72
C TYR A 159 7.88 -2.63 17.76
N GLU A 160 8.40 -3.26 18.80
CA GLU A 160 9.26 -2.63 19.80
C GLU A 160 10.71 -3.12 19.56
N PRO A 161 11.66 -2.23 19.24
CA PRO A 161 13.05 -2.59 18.97
C PRO A 161 13.82 -3.07 20.21
#